data_AF-A0A243AQ66-F1
#
_entry.id   AF-A0A243AQ66-F1
#
_cell.length_a   1.000
_cell.length_b   1.000
_cell.length_c   1.000
_cell.angle_alpha   90.00
_cell.angle_beta   90.00
_cell.angle_gamma   90.00
#
_symmetry.space_group_name_H-M   'P 1'
#
loop_
_entity.id
_entity.type
_entity.pdbx_description
1 polymer ?
#
loop_
_entity_poly.entity_id
_entity_poly.type
_entity_poly.pdbx_seq_one_letter_code
_entity_poly.pdbx_strand_id
1 'polypeptide(L)'
;MDQKNKEEQEAKATTIKYFKEKQDLDVVITGHEFGPKDVQSIYISGHVKDDKDKTFNITIQYSGDEYTIGSISKSKSLKLKY
;
A
#
# COMPACT_ATOMS: atom_id res chain seq x y z
N MET A 1 -3.45 5.31 -22.33
CA MET A 1 -3.00 5.21 -20.92
C MET A 1 -3.79 4.06 -20.31
N ASP A 2 -3.12 2.96 -20.00
CA ASP A 2 -3.73 1.73 -19.50
C ASP A 2 -4.34 1.97 -18.12
N GLN A 3 -5.62 1.61 -17.94
CA GLN A 3 -6.36 1.81 -16.68
C GLN A 3 -5.62 1.21 -15.48
N LYS A 4 -5.02 0.03 -15.66
CA LYS A 4 -4.16 -0.63 -14.66
C LYS A 4 -2.98 0.22 -14.21
N ASN A 5 -2.37 0.99 -15.10
CA ASN A 5 -1.25 1.85 -14.75
C ASN A 5 -1.71 3.03 -13.86
N LYS A 6 -2.92 3.54 -14.08
CA LYS A 6 -3.53 4.56 -13.19
C LYS A 6 -3.85 3.97 -11.82
N GLU A 7 -4.53 2.82 -11.79
CA GLU A 7 -4.90 2.11 -10.55
C GLU A 7 -3.66 1.79 -9.68
N GLU A 8 -2.57 1.34 -10.32
CA GLU A 8 -1.30 1.08 -9.65
C GLU A 8 -0.70 2.35 -9.02
N GLN A 9 -0.66 3.46 -9.76
CA GLN A 9 -0.07 4.70 -9.27
C GLN A 9 -0.87 5.28 -8.11
N GLU A 10 -2.19 5.27 -8.19
CA GLU A 10 -3.08 5.76 -7.13
C GLU A 10 -2.95 4.89 -5.85
N ALA A 11 -2.89 3.57 -5.99
CA ALA A 11 -2.68 2.66 -4.87
C ALA A 11 -1.32 2.87 -4.20
N LYS A 12 -0.25 3.04 -4.98
CA LYS A 12 1.09 3.34 -4.47
C LYS A 12 1.14 4.70 -3.77
N ALA A 13 0.56 5.73 -4.38
CA ALA A 13 0.49 7.07 -3.80
C ALA A 13 -0.28 7.09 -2.48
N THR A 14 -1.44 6.43 -2.44
CA THR A 14 -2.26 6.27 -1.23
C THR A 14 -1.49 5.58 -0.11
N THR A 15 -0.78 4.50 -0.44
CA THR A 15 0.06 3.76 0.52
C THR A 15 1.15 4.66 1.11
N ILE A 16 1.92 5.35 0.26
CA ILE A 16 3.01 6.24 0.70
C ILE A 16 2.46 7.38 1.56
N LYS A 17 1.36 8.02 1.11
CA LYS A 17 0.72 9.12 1.82
C LYS A 17 0.23 8.69 3.21
N TYR A 18 -0.39 7.51 3.32
CA TYR A 18 -0.81 6.97 4.61
C TYR A 18 0.36 6.81 5.58
N PHE A 19 1.47 6.19 5.16
CA PHE A 19 2.63 6.04 6.04
C PHE A 19 3.28 7.38 6.39
N LYS A 20 3.38 8.31 5.43
CA LYS A 20 3.92 9.64 5.68
C LYS A 20 3.07 10.42 6.69
N GLU A 21 1.78 10.55 6.44
CA GLU A 21 0.89 11.43 7.22
C GLU A 21 0.39 10.81 8.52
N LYS A 22 0.06 9.50 8.52
CA LYS A 22 -0.49 8.82 9.71
C LYS A 22 0.60 8.21 10.58
N GLN A 23 1.69 7.76 9.96
CA GLN A 23 2.73 7.00 10.66
C GLN A 23 4.01 7.81 10.88
N ASP A 24 4.21 8.91 10.14
CA ASP A 24 5.49 9.64 10.08
C ASP A 24 6.64 8.73 9.63
N LEU A 25 6.36 7.85 8.66
CA LEU A 25 7.30 6.88 8.12
C LEU A 25 7.46 7.09 6.62
N ASP A 26 8.70 7.23 6.17
CA ASP A 26 9.04 7.10 4.76
C ASP A 26 9.17 5.62 4.40
N VAL A 27 8.43 5.21 3.36
CA VAL A 27 8.37 3.83 2.90
C VAL A 27 8.76 3.71 1.44
N VAL A 28 9.25 2.53 1.07
CA VAL A 28 9.62 2.17 -0.30
C VAL A 28 8.72 1.02 -0.73
N ILE A 29 8.03 1.21 -1.86
CA ILE A 29 7.24 0.16 -2.48
C ILE A 29 8.17 -0.73 -3.30
N THR A 30 8.16 -2.02 -3.01
CA THR A 30 9.00 -3.03 -3.69
C THR A 30 8.21 -3.91 -4.64
N GLY A 31 6.88 -3.94 -4.51
CA GLY A 31 6.02 -4.78 -5.33
C GLY A 31 4.57 -4.34 -5.28
N HIS A 32 3.82 -4.78 -6.29
CA HIS A 32 2.37 -4.67 -6.32
C HIS A 32 1.79 -5.88 -7.04
N GLU A 33 0.57 -6.27 -6.68
CA GLU A 33 -0.18 -7.33 -7.32
C GLU A 33 -1.66 -6.97 -7.38
N PHE A 34 -2.28 -7.17 -8.54
CA PHE A 34 -3.72 -6.98 -8.69
C PHE A 34 -4.43 -8.24 -8.22
N GLY A 35 -5.32 -8.07 -7.24
CA GLY A 35 -6.23 -9.11 -6.82
C GLY A 35 -7.26 -9.47 -7.90
N PRO A 36 -8.16 -10.44 -7.60
CA PRO A 36 -9.20 -10.85 -8.52
C PRO A 36 -10.11 -9.67 -8.91
N LYS A 37 -10.59 -9.64 -10.15
CA LYS A 37 -11.48 -8.57 -10.65
C LYS A 37 -12.73 -8.39 -9.79
N ASP A 38 -13.27 -9.47 -9.23
CA ASP A 38 -14.44 -9.45 -8.35
C ASP A 38 -14.19 -8.74 -7.01
N VAL A 39 -12.94 -8.71 -6.54
CA VAL A 39 -12.58 -8.15 -5.22
C VAL A 39 -12.04 -6.72 -5.34
N GLN A 40 -11.73 -6.25 -6.56
CA GLN A 40 -11.20 -4.91 -6.87
C GLN A 40 -10.17 -4.45 -5.83
N SER A 41 -9.12 -5.27 -5.68
CA SER A 41 -8.09 -5.05 -4.67
C SER A 41 -6.71 -5.03 -5.29
N ILE A 42 -5.82 -4.20 -4.74
CA ILE A 42 -4.41 -4.10 -5.12
C ILE A 42 -3.58 -4.35 -3.88
N TYR A 43 -2.75 -5.37 -3.93
CA TYR A 43 -1.79 -5.68 -2.88
C TYR A 43 -0.53 -4.88 -3.14
N ILE A 44 -0.06 -4.14 -2.15
CA ILE A 44 1.14 -3.32 -2.21
C ILE A 44 2.11 -3.84 -1.16
N SER A 45 3.31 -4.22 -1.57
CA SER A 45 4.36 -4.69 -0.67
C SER A 45 5.50 -3.67 -0.60
N GLY A 46 6.07 -3.49 0.58
CA GLY A 46 7.17 -2.56 0.77
C GLY A 46 7.87 -2.71 2.10
N HIS A 47 8.77 -1.78 2.38
CA HIS A 47 9.46 -1.67 3.67
C HIS A 47 9.73 -0.20 4.02
N VAL A 48 10.05 0.07 5.28
CA VAL A 48 10.49 1.40 5.71
C VAL A 48 11.83 1.73 5.04
N LYS A 49 11.98 2.94 4.52
CA LYS A 49 13.15 3.36 3.74
C LYS A 49 14.47 3.14 4.47
N ASP A 50 14.49 3.48 5.76
CA ASP A 50 15.66 3.34 6.64
C ASP A 50 15.90 1.92 7.17
N ASP A 51 14.94 0.99 6.99
CA ASP A 51 14.99 -0.31 7.66
C ASP A 51 14.25 -1.38 6.84
N LYS A 52 15.02 -2.21 6.13
CA LYS A 52 14.48 -3.24 5.23
C LYS A 52 13.81 -4.41 5.97
N ASP A 53 14.11 -4.61 7.26
CA ASP A 53 13.46 -5.63 8.10
C ASP A 53 12.05 -5.21 8.53
N LYS A 54 11.74 -3.90 8.45
CA LYS A 54 10.41 -3.35 8.70
C LYS A 54 9.55 -3.40 7.43
N THR A 55 9.17 -4.61 7.04
CA THR A 55 8.32 -4.86 5.87
C THR A 55 6.83 -4.69 6.17
N PHE A 56 6.06 -4.38 5.14
CA PHE A 56 4.61 -4.30 5.19
C PHE A 56 3.98 -4.80 3.89
N ASN A 57 2.73 -5.24 4.01
CA ASN A 57 1.83 -5.54 2.91
C ASN A 57 0.51 -4.83 3.18
N ILE A 58 0.06 -4.01 2.23
CA ILE A 58 -1.21 -3.29 2.30
C ILE A 58 -2.13 -3.85 1.23
N THR A 59 -3.38 -4.09 1.60
CA THR A 59 -4.45 -4.31 0.63
C THR A 59 -5.19 -2.99 0.44
N ILE A 60 -5.10 -2.44 -0.77
CA ILE A 60 -5.89 -1.30 -1.21
C ILE A 60 -7.14 -1.85 -1.89
N GLN A 61 -8.30 -1.54 -1.34
CA GLN A 61 -9.58 -1.81 -1.98
C GLN A 61 -9.97 -0.57 -2.79
N TYR A 62 -10.39 -0.78 -4.02
CA TYR A 62 -10.86 0.30 -4.86
C TYR A 62 -12.25 0.01 -5.40
N SER A 63 -13.05 1.06 -5.57
CA SER A 63 -14.39 0.97 -6.16
C SER A 63 -14.62 2.23 -6.99
N GLY A 64 -14.67 2.07 -8.32
CA GLY A 64 -14.67 3.20 -9.25
C GLY A 64 -13.40 4.04 -9.13
N ASP A 65 -13.55 5.28 -8.62
CA ASP A 65 -12.45 6.24 -8.44
C ASP A 65 -11.96 6.35 -6.99
N GLU A 66 -12.55 5.61 -6.03
CA GLU A 66 -12.15 5.64 -4.63
C GLU A 66 -11.15 4.53 -4.28
N TYR A 67 -10.08 4.87 -3.56
CA TYR A 67 -9.04 3.96 -3.08
C TYR A 67 -8.94 4.03 -1.56
N THR A 68 -9.14 2.91 -0.89
CA THR A 68 -9.14 2.82 0.57
C THR A 68 -8.24 1.71 1.06
N ILE A 69 -7.68 1.87 2.26
CA ILE A 69 -6.89 0.83 2.89
C ILE A 69 -7.86 -0.19 3.50
N GLY A 70 -7.90 -1.39 2.93
CA GLY A 70 -8.69 -2.50 3.46
C GLY A 70 -7.98 -3.21 4.61
N SER A 71 -6.70 -3.53 4.44
CA SER A 71 -5.91 -4.18 5.50
C SER A 71 -4.42 -3.83 5.43
N ILE A 72 -3.76 -3.89 6.58
CA ILE A 72 -2.32 -3.70 6.72
C ILE A 72 -1.76 -4.87 7.50
N SER A 73 -0.89 -5.63 6.83
CA SER A 73 -0.02 -6.63 7.45
C SER A 73 1.40 -6.08 7.55
N LYS A 74 2.09 -6.37 8.63
CA LYS A 74 3.43 -5.82 8.88
C LYS A 74 4.33 -6.82 9.59
N SER A 75 5.64 -6.66 9.42
CA SER A 75 6.60 -7.39 10.24
C SER A 75 6.46 -7.00 11.71
N LYS A 76 6.87 -7.90 12.60
CA LYS A 76 6.79 -7.69 14.05
C LYS A 76 7.62 -6.48 14.52
N SER A 77 8.70 -6.14 13.81
CA SER A 77 9.59 -5.02 14.08
C SER A 77 9.01 -3.67 13.69
N LEU A 78 8.05 -3.63 12.74
CA LEU A 78 7.37 -2.40 12.35
C LEU A 78 6.25 -2.06 13.36
N LYS A 79 6.37 -0.93 14.06
CA LYS A 79 5.33 -0.40 14.95
C LYS A 79 4.59 0.73 14.26
N LEU A 80 3.25 0.65 14.25
CA LEU A 80 2.37 1.68 13.72
C LEU A 80 1.72 2.44 14.87
N LYS A 81 1.49 3.73 14.67
CA LYS A 81 0.67 4.63 15.47
C LYS A 81 -0.80 4.32 15.17
N TYR A 82 -1.60 4.12 16.22
CA TYR A 82 -3.05 3.86 16.17
C TYR A 82 -3.81 5.09 16.65
#